data_AF-A0A8T3KPP1-F1
#
_entry.id   AF-A0A8T3KPP1-F1
#
_cell.length_a   1.000
_cell.length_b   1.000
_cell.length_c   1.000
_cell.angle_alpha   90.00
_cell.angle_beta   90.00
_cell.angle_gamma   90.00
#
_symmetry.space_group_name_H-M   'P 1'
#
loop_
_entity.id
_entity.type
_entity.pdbx_description
1 polymer ?
#
loop_
_entity_poly.entity_id
_entity_poly.type
_entity_poly.pdbx_seq_one_letter_code
_entity_poly.pdbx_strand_id
1 'polypeptide(L)'
;MEYCEFKQQLMELLQDDYSGGEIAEEMYFFIMGQFLVFALVKAGGLDRRMRELNYITNPYLPIGIKEVERRTMRFLKRFKEAGGCAGHRENFIYRILEKYRYINGEGIKNQRTCEEAFYLGLHSENIIADTGKL
;
A
#
# COMPACT_ATOMS: atom_id res chain seq x y z
N MET A 1 14.51 -8.34 4.39
CA MET A 1 13.99 -8.21 3.01
C MET A 1 14.44 -6.86 2.49
N GLU A 2 15.25 -6.82 1.44
CA GLU A 2 15.79 -5.56 0.90
C GLU A 2 14.77 -4.89 -0.06
N TYR A 3 14.90 -3.59 -0.31
CA TYR A 3 14.02 -2.86 -1.24
C TYR A 3 13.93 -3.51 -2.63
N CYS A 4 15.06 -4.01 -3.16
CA CYS A 4 15.12 -4.69 -4.45
C CYS A 4 14.23 -5.94 -4.49
N GLU A 5 14.16 -6.67 -3.38
CA GLU A 5 13.32 -7.87 -3.22
C GLU A 5 11.83 -7.49 -3.22
N PHE A 6 11.45 -6.44 -2.50
CA PHE A 6 10.08 -5.90 -2.52
C PHE A 6 9.66 -5.43 -3.92
N LYS A 7 10.54 -4.72 -4.62
CA LYS A 7 10.29 -4.23 -5.98
C LYS A 7 10.09 -5.38 -6.96
N GLN A 8 10.95 -6.40 -6.94
CA GLN A 8 10.85 -7.56 -7.83
C GLN A 8 9.54 -8.32 -7.61
N GLN A 9 9.22 -8.66 -6.37
CA GLN A 9 8.00 -9.40 -6.05
C GLN A 9 6.73 -8.59 -6.36
N LEU A 10 6.72 -7.27 -6.14
CA LEU A 10 5.57 -6.45 -6.57
C LEU A 10 5.46 -6.42 -8.10
N MET A 11 6.57 -6.32 -8.83
CA MET A 11 6.55 -6.38 -10.29
C MET A 11 6.05 -7.74 -10.82
N GLU A 12 6.46 -8.85 -10.21
CA GLU A 12 5.95 -10.20 -10.51
C GLU A 12 4.44 -10.30 -10.24
N LEU A 13 3.98 -9.82 -9.07
CA LEU A 13 2.55 -9.76 -8.74
C LEU A 13 1.76 -8.99 -9.81
N LEU A 14 2.30 -7.91 -10.35
CA LEU A 14 1.65 -7.07 -11.35
C LEU A 14 1.66 -7.66 -12.77
N GLN A 15 2.50 -8.67 -13.04
CA GLN A 15 2.58 -9.34 -14.35
C GLN A 15 1.64 -10.54 -14.44
N ASP A 16 1.49 -11.31 -13.36
CA ASP A 16 0.87 -12.65 -13.41
C ASP A 16 -0.57 -12.73 -12.91
N ASP A 17 -1.25 -11.61 -12.63
CA ASP A 17 -2.63 -11.58 -12.10
C ASP A 17 -2.83 -12.60 -10.94
N TYR A 18 -1.81 -12.66 -10.09
CA TYR A 18 -1.50 -13.75 -9.17
C TYR A 18 -2.72 -14.47 -8.58
N SER A 19 -2.99 -15.67 -9.10
CA SER A 19 -4.10 -16.53 -8.70
C SER A 19 -3.72 -17.49 -7.56
N GLY A 20 -3.33 -16.95 -6.39
CA GLY A 20 -3.61 -17.65 -5.13
C GLY A 20 -2.48 -18.05 -4.19
N GLY A 21 -1.25 -17.55 -4.31
CA GLY A 21 -0.24 -17.76 -3.26
C GLY A 21 -0.42 -16.84 -2.04
N GLU A 22 0.19 -17.17 -0.91
CA GLU A 22 0.27 -16.30 0.28
C GLU A 22 1.26 -15.15 0.02
N ILE A 23 0.94 -13.95 0.51
CA ILE A 23 1.89 -12.82 0.52
C ILE A 23 2.47 -12.67 1.93
N ALA A 24 3.75 -12.37 2.03
CA ALA A 24 4.38 -12.04 3.30
C ALA A 24 3.74 -10.78 3.93
N GLU A 25 3.69 -10.71 5.27
CA GLU A 25 3.12 -9.56 5.99
C GLU A 25 3.83 -8.26 5.59
N GLU A 26 5.16 -8.28 5.56
CA GLU A 26 5.98 -7.13 5.21
C GLU A 26 5.68 -6.65 3.77
N MET A 27 5.46 -7.59 2.85
CA MET A 27 5.11 -7.28 1.46
C MET A 27 3.76 -6.59 1.38
N TYR A 28 2.76 -7.09 2.11
CA TYR A 28 1.45 -6.44 2.20
C TYR A 28 1.57 -4.97 2.64
N PHE A 29 2.35 -4.71 3.69
CA PHE A 29 2.56 -3.36 4.22
C PHE A 29 3.36 -2.47 3.26
N PHE A 30 4.36 -3.02 2.56
CA PHE A 30 5.08 -2.31 1.51
C PHE A 30 4.15 -1.88 0.36
N ILE A 31 3.34 -2.81 -0.18
CA ILE A 31 2.36 -2.53 -1.24
C ILE A 31 1.37 -1.47 -0.78
N MET A 32 0.91 -1.54 0.46
CA MET A 32 -0.01 -0.57 1.02
C MET A 32 0.59 0.84 1.07
N GLY A 33 1.87 0.99 1.47
CA GLY A 33 2.58 2.27 1.44
C GLY A 33 2.68 2.83 0.02
N GLN A 34 3.12 2.00 -0.93
CA GLN A 34 3.23 2.37 -2.34
C GLN A 34 1.88 2.82 -2.91
N PHE A 35 0.79 2.10 -2.60
CA PHE A 35 -0.52 2.42 -3.14
C PHE A 35 -1.17 3.64 -2.48
N LEU A 36 -0.89 3.88 -1.20
CA LEU A 36 -1.28 5.12 -0.53
C LEU A 36 -0.65 6.34 -1.20
N VAL A 37 0.65 6.31 -1.46
CA VAL A 37 1.35 7.40 -2.17
C VAL A 37 0.74 7.63 -3.54
N PHE A 38 0.52 6.56 -4.31
CA PHE A 38 -0.13 6.65 -5.62
C PHE A 38 -1.49 7.35 -5.53
N ALA A 39 -2.36 6.91 -4.61
CA ALA A 39 -3.70 7.44 -4.44
C ALA A 39 -3.69 8.92 -4.02
N LEU A 40 -2.78 9.31 -3.12
CA LEU A 40 -2.62 10.71 -2.71
C LEU A 40 -2.13 11.59 -3.86
N VAL A 41 -1.19 11.12 -4.67
CA VAL A 41 -0.72 11.82 -5.88
C VAL A 41 -1.88 12.03 -6.86
N LYS A 42 -2.64 10.97 -7.17
CA LYS A 42 -3.80 11.05 -8.07
C LYS A 42 -4.92 11.95 -7.53
N ALA A 43 -5.12 12.02 -6.22
CA ALA A 43 -6.14 12.84 -5.57
C ALA A 43 -5.80 14.35 -5.46
N GLY A 44 -4.75 14.82 -6.16
CA GLY A 44 -4.38 16.24 -6.23
C GLY A 44 -2.95 16.56 -5.75
N GLY A 45 -2.08 15.56 -5.62
CA GLY A 45 -0.68 15.72 -5.23
C GLY A 45 -0.44 15.58 -3.72
N LEU A 46 0.74 15.05 -3.36
CA LEU A 46 1.14 14.82 -1.97
C LEU A 46 1.14 16.10 -1.13
N ASP A 47 1.60 17.22 -1.70
CA ASP A 47 1.69 18.49 -0.97
C ASP A 47 0.33 19.02 -0.52
N ARG A 48 -0.68 18.91 -1.39
CA ARG A 48 -2.05 19.34 -1.06
C ARG A 48 -2.72 18.41 -0.04
N ARG A 49 -2.22 17.18 0.06
CA ARG A 49 -2.76 16.12 0.91
C ARG A 49 -1.87 15.81 2.11
N MET A 50 -0.89 16.66 2.42
CA MET A 50 0.07 16.42 3.50
C MET A 50 -0.60 16.26 4.86
N ARG A 51 -1.72 16.94 5.12
CA ARG A 51 -2.53 16.72 6.33
C ARG A 51 -3.15 15.32 6.39
N GLU A 52 -3.59 14.81 5.25
CA GLU A 52 -4.22 13.49 5.13
C GLU A 52 -3.16 12.39 5.26
N LEU A 53 -2.00 12.56 4.61
CA LEU A 53 -0.84 11.71 4.82
C LEU A 53 -0.46 11.69 6.30
N ASN A 54 -0.24 12.85 6.92
CA ASN A 54 0.07 12.94 8.34
C ASN A 54 -1.00 12.30 9.22
N TYR A 55 -2.29 12.45 8.92
CA TYR A 55 -3.35 11.79 9.68
C TYR A 55 -3.26 10.25 9.62
N ILE A 56 -2.88 9.70 8.46
CA ILE A 56 -2.75 8.27 8.23
C ILE A 56 -1.46 7.73 8.86
N THR A 57 -0.35 8.46 8.72
CA THR A 57 1.01 7.97 9.01
C THR A 57 1.62 8.57 10.28
N ASN A 58 0.87 9.32 11.10
CA ASN A 58 1.43 10.02 12.26
C ASN A 58 2.12 9.03 13.24
N PRO A 59 3.46 9.08 13.38
CA PRO A 59 4.18 8.20 14.30
C PRO A 59 4.07 8.65 15.76
N TYR A 60 3.65 9.90 16.01
CA TYR A 60 3.54 10.49 17.35
C TYR A 60 2.18 10.24 18.02
N LEU A 61 1.20 9.75 17.26
CA LEU A 61 0.02 9.14 17.86
C LEU A 61 0.43 7.71 18.26
N PRO A 62 0.05 7.20 19.43
CA PRO A 62 0.34 5.83 19.87
C PRO A 62 -0.53 4.83 19.09
N ILE A 63 -0.29 4.72 17.80
CA ILE A 63 -1.06 3.91 16.85
C ILE A 63 -0.09 2.97 16.16
N GLY A 64 -0.10 1.71 16.61
CA GLY A 64 0.65 0.65 15.93
C GLY A 64 0.14 0.44 14.51
N ILE A 65 0.94 -0.28 13.73
CA ILE A 65 0.74 -0.56 12.30
C ILE A 65 -0.65 -1.06 11.89
N LYS A 66 -1.41 -1.70 12.79
CA LYS A 66 -2.82 -2.06 12.58
C LYS A 66 -3.75 -0.87 12.37
N GLU A 67 -3.54 0.22 13.10
CA GLU A 67 -4.37 1.42 12.92
C GLU A 67 -3.97 2.19 11.66
N VAL A 68 -2.68 2.19 11.32
CA VAL A 68 -2.18 2.71 10.03
C VAL A 68 -2.82 1.94 8.87
N GLU A 69 -2.85 0.62 8.93
CA GLU A 69 -3.56 -0.24 7.98
C GLU A 69 -5.03 0.17 7.86
N ARG A 70 -5.74 0.26 8.99
CA ARG A 70 -7.18 0.58 9.02
C ARG A 70 -7.47 1.94 8.40
N ARG A 71 -6.64 2.95 8.68
CA ARG A 71 -6.79 4.31 8.12
C ARG A 71 -6.50 4.30 6.63
N THR A 72 -5.42 3.65 6.22
CA THR A 72 -5.02 3.54 4.82
C THR A 72 -6.10 2.83 4.01
N MET A 73 -6.60 1.68 4.45
CA MET A 73 -7.67 0.96 3.75
C MET A 73 -8.98 1.73 3.69
N ARG A 74 -9.34 2.49 4.73
CA ARG A 74 -10.52 3.39 4.68
C ARG A 74 -10.35 4.48 3.62
N PHE A 75 -9.16 5.07 3.55
CA PHE A 75 -8.85 6.08 2.54
C PHE A 75 -8.90 5.47 1.13
N LEU A 76 -8.20 4.37 0.90
CA LEU A 76 -8.14 3.68 -0.40
C LEU A 76 -9.52 3.23 -0.88
N LYS A 77 -10.39 2.77 0.03
CA LYS A 77 -11.77 2.42 -0.32
C LYS A 77 -12.55 3.61 -0.86
N ARG A 78 -12.48 4.76 -0.17
CA ARG A 78 -13.12 6.00 -0.62
C ARG A 78 -12.53 6.50 -1.94
N PHE A 79 -11.21 6.40 -2.08
CA PHE A 79 -10.51 6.74 -3.31
C PHE A 79 -10.99 5.89 -4.49
N LYS A 80 -11.17 4.57 -4.29
CA LYS A 80 -11.75 3.68 -5.29
C LYS A 80 -13.20 4.04 -5.62
N GLU A 81 -14.04 4.26 -4.60
CA GLU A 81 -15.46 4.66 -4.76
C GLU A 81 -15.61 5.96 -5.55
N ALA A 82 -14.64 6.88 -5.42
CA ALA A 82 -14.57 8.11 -6.20
C ALA A 82 -14.01 7.93 -7.63
N GLY A 83 -13.75 6.69 -8.07
CA GLY A 83 -13.21 6.39 -9.41
C GLY A 83 -11.69 6.48 -9.52
N GLY A 84 -10.97 6.55 -8.40
CA GLY A 84 -9.50 6.68 -8.38
C GLY A 84 -8.73 5.46 -8.91
N CYS A 85 -9.36 4.28 -8.95
CA CYS A 85 -8.79 3.04 -9.48
C CYS A 85 -9.38 2.72 -10.87
N ALA A 86 -9.11 3.54 -11.88
CA ALA A 86 -9.65 3.30 -13.22
C ALA A 86 -8.84 2.27 -14.03
N GLY A 87 -7.55 2.09 -13.74
CA GLY A 87 -6.70 1.14 -14.43
C GLY A 87 -6.80 -0.29 -13.86
N HIS A 88 -6.48 -1.26 -14.73
CA HIS A 88 -6.54 -2.68 -14.38
C HIS A 88 -5.59 -3.02 -13.22
N ARG A 89 -4.37 -2.48 -13.29
CA ARG A 89 -3.30 -2.68 -12.31
C ARG A 89 -3.68 -2.18 -10.91
N GLU A 90 -4.22 -0.97 -10.81
CA GLU A 90 -4.63 -0.36 -9.55
C GLU A 90 -5.81 -1.11 -8.92
N ASN A 91 -6.76 -1.55 -9.75
CA ASN A 91 -7.85 -2.40 -9.29
C ASN A 91 -7.35 -3.75 -8.78
N PHE A 92 -6.38 -4.34 -9.45
CA PHE A 92 -5.76 -5.58 -9.01
C PHE A 92 -5.05 -5.41 -7.66
N ILE A 93 -4.21 -4.37 -7.51
CA ILE A 93 -3.54 -4.06 -6.23
C ILE A 93 -4.56 -3.84 -5.11
N TYR A 94 -5.61 -3.05 -5.36
CA TYR A 94 -6.65 -2.83 -4.35
C TYR A 94 -7.33 -4.14 -3.95
N ARG A 95 -7.58 -5.05 -4.90
CA ARG A 95 -8.15 -6.39 -4.61
C ARG A 95 -7.20 -7.27 -3.81
N ILE A 96 -5.88 -7.22 -4.06
CA ILE A 96 -4.88 -7.87 -3.20
C ILE A 96 -5.01 -7.30 -1.79
N LEU A 97 -4.97 -5.97 -1.64
CA LEU A 97 -5.02 -5.35 -0.32
C LEU A 97 -6.33 -5.64 0.43
N GLU A 98 -7.47 -5.82 -0.26
CA GLU A 98 -8.72 -6.27 0.36
C GLU A 98 -8.72 -7.75 0.71
N LYS A 99 -8.22 -8.62 -0.17
CA LYS A 99 -8.19 -10.07 0.04
C LYS A 99 -7.28 -10.46 1.21
N TYR A 100 -6.11 -9.83 1.27
CA TYR A 100 -5.12 -10.08 2.31
C TYR A 100 -5.18 -9.03 3.41
N ARG A 101 -6.27 -8.23 3.50
CA ARG A 101 -6.47 -7.14 4.46
C ARG A 101 -6.31 -7.68 5.86
N TYR A 102 -5.05 -7.67 6.26
CA TYR A 102 -4.49 -8.49 7.32
C TYR A 102 -5.18 -9.85 7.47
N ILE A 103 -4.88 -10.75 6.53
CA ILE A 103 -5.25 -12.18 6.43
C ILE A 103 -6.12 -12.64 7.61
N ASN A 104 -7.41 -12.33 7.46
CA ASN A 104 -8.55 -12.75 8.26
C ASN A 104 -8.50 -12.54 9.78
N GLY A 105 -7.78 -11.51 10.23
CA GLY A 105 -7.88 -11.05 11.62
C GLY A 105 -7.00 -11.82 12.60
N GLU A 106 -5.95 -12.50 12.13
CA GLU A 106 -4.96 -13.17 12.98
C GLU A 106 -4.16 -12.16 13.84
N GLY A 107 -2.90 -12.40 14.20
CA GLY A 107 -1.98 -11.46 14.88
C GLY A 107 -0.94 -10.94 13.86
N ILE A 108 -0.54 -9.65 13.88
CA ILE A 108 0.64 -9.21 13.11
C ILE A 108 1.81 -9.73 13.92
N LYS A 109 2.52 -10.71 13.38
CA LYS A 109 3.58 -11.40 14.12
C LYS A 109 4.76 -10.47 14.32
N ASN A 110 5.11 -9.70 13.29
CA ASN A 110 6.28 -8.83 13.29
C ASN A 110 5.90 -7.36 13.05
N GLN A 111 5.29 -6.71 14.06
CA GLN A 111 4.80 -5.33 13.94
C GLN A 111 5.87 -4.36 13.45
N ARG A 112 7.07 -4.40 14.05
CA ARG A 112 8.18 -3.51 13.69
C ARG A 112 8.62 -3.69 12.24
N THR A 113 8.79 -4.94 11.78
CA THR A 113 9.20 -5.21 10.40
C THR A 113 8.14 -4.76 9.39
N CYS A 114 6.86 -4.92 9.74
CA CYS A 114 5.75 -4.40 8.95
C CYS A 114 5.71 -2.87 8.90
N GLU A 115 6.03 -2.19 10.01
CA GLU A 115 6.16 -0.74 10.06
C GLU A 115 7.30 -0.27 9.15
N GLU A 116 8.49 -0.86 9.29
CA GLU A 116 9.65 -0.56 8.47
C GLU A 116 9.33 -0.77 6.98
N ALA A 117 8.64 -1.85 6.61
CA ALA A 117 8.22 -2.12 5.24
C ALA A 117 7.18 -1.10 4.72
N PHE A 118 6.21 -0.70 5.54
CA PHE A 118 5.24 0.34 5.18
C PHE A 118 5.91 1.68 4.90
N TYR A 119 6.78 2.14 5.81
CA TYR A 119 7.51 3.41 5.64
C TYR A 119 8.48 3.33 4.46
N LEU A 120 9.13 2.19 4.23
CA LEU A 120 9.91 1.97 3.02
C LEU A 120 9.03 2.14 1.77
N GLY A 121 7.82 1.60 1.78
CA GLY A 121 6.84 1.77 0.71
C GLY A 121 6.39 3.23 0.50
N LEU A 122 6.39 4.08 1.53
CA LEU A 122 6.05 5.50 1.39
C LEU A 122 7.18 6.34 0.77
N HIS A 123 8.43 5.99 1.08
CA HIS A 123 9.59 6.82 0.74
C HIS A 123 10.37 6.35 -0.48
N SER A 124 10.12 5.12 -0.94
CA SER A 124 10.73 4.58 -2.15
C SER A 124 10.07 5.10 -3.42
N GLU A 125 10.78 4.98 -4.56
CA GLU A 125 10.22 5.23 -5.89
C GLU A 125 8.89 4.48 -6.07
N ASN A 126 7.86 5.19 -6.54
CA ASN A 126 6.51 4.65 -6.60
C ASN A 126 6.31 3.82 -7.88
N ILE A 127 6.39 2.51 -7.74
CA ILE A 127 6.34 1.60 -8.89
C ILE A 127 4.93 1.41 -9.47
N ILE A 128 3.89 1.88 -8.76
CA ILE A 128 2.51 1.87 -9.23
C ILE A 128 2.25 3.05 -10.17
N ALA A 129 2.85 4.21 -9.86
CA ALA A 129 2.75 5.42 -10.68
C ALA A 129 3.57 5.33 -11.97
N ASP A 130 4.54 4.41 -12.03
CA ASP A 130 5.52 4.26 -13.11
C ASP A 130 4.95 3.50 -14.33
N THR A 131 3.86 4.02 -14.88
CA THR A 131 3.40 3.72 -16.24
C THR A 131 3.45 4.99 -17.08
N GLY A 132 4.63 5.59 -17.15
CA GLY A 132 4.96 6.62 -18.11
C GLY A 132 5.81 6.04 -19.24
N LYS A 133 5.17 5.37 -20.22
CA LYS A 133 5.71 5.05 -21.56
C LYS A 133 7.07 4.31 -21.62
N LEU A 134 7.05 3.10 -22.18
CA LEU A 134 8.02 2.77 -23.23
C LEU A 134 7.45 3.27 -24.56
#